data_AF-K1RS91-F1
#
_entry.id   AF-K1RS91-F1
#
_cell.length_a   1.000
_cell.length_b   1.000
_cell.length_c   1.000
_cell.angle_alpha   90.00
_cell.angle_beta   90.00
_cell.angle_gamma   90.00
#
_symmetry.space_group_name_H-M   'P 1'
#
loop_
_entity.id
_entity.type
_entity.pdbx_description
1 polymer ?
#
loop_
_entity_poly.entity_id
_entity_poly.type
_entity_poly.pdbx_seq_one_letter_code
_entity_poly.pdbx_strand_id
1 'polypeptide(L)'
;MNSRAGAQIPFSSINYGTDTSPEGRMVIKNVLLATEAGLGNGETPIFPIHIFKVKDGLNYNEGDPNYDLFKLACRVSAKRLFPNFSFIDAPYNLQYYKPGDYNTEIAYMGCRTRVIGNVYDPTREIVTGRGNLSFTSINLPRLGILAGGDIVKFFEMLEDRMNLVVDQL
;
A
#
# COMPACT_ATOMS: atom_id res chain seq x y z
N MET A 1 4.61 22.82 16.02
CA MET A 1 3.19 23.24 15.91
C MET A 1 2.55 22.30 14.91
N ASN A 2 1.69 21.38 15.34
CA ASN A 2 1.10 20.37 14.45
C ASN A 2 -0.14 20.97 13.78
N SER A 3 -0.19 20.97 12.45
CA SER A 3 -1.20 21.66 11.63
C SER A 3 -2.56 20.96 11.55
N ARG A 4 -2.73 19.79 12.20
CA ARG A 4 -3.97 19.00 12.16
C ARG A 4 -4.76 19.11 13.47
N ALA A 5 -6.09 19.08 13.36
CA ALA A 5 -6.98 18.94 14.51
C ALA A 5 -6.59 17.68 15.32
N GLY A 6 -6.50 17.81 16.65
CA GLY A 6 -6.02 16.76 17.55
C GLY A 6 -4.50 16.73 17.76
N ALA A 7 -3.74 17.67 17.19
CA ALA A 7 -2.30 17.83 17.38
C ALA A 7 -1.45 16.57 17.06
N GLN A 8 -1.96 15.69 16.18
CA GLN A 8 -1.25 14.49 15.74
C GLN A 8 -0.44 14.74 14.46
N ILE A 9 0.64 13.98 14.31
CA ILE A 9 1.43 13.93 13.07
C ILE A 9 0.52 13.40 11.94
N PRO A 10 0.55 13.99 10.73
CA PRO A 10 -0.24 13.49 9.61
C PRO A 10 0.09 12.03 9.31
N PHE A 11 -0.95 11.21 9.26
CA PHE A 11 -0.82 9.87 8.70
C PHE A 11 -0.57 10.00 7.19
N SER A 12 0.66 9.78 6.77
CA SER A 12 1.08 9.89 5.38
C SER A 12 1.82 8.63 4.94
N SER A 13 1.70 8.31 3.65
CA SER A 13 2.50 7.27 3.01
C SER A 13 3.08 7.77 1.70
N ILE A 14 4.25 7.25 1.35
CA ILE A 14 4.90 7.48 0.06
C ILE A 14 5.09 6.15 -0.66
N ASN A 15 4.79 6.12 -1.96
CA ASN A 15 4.91 4.94 -2.81
C ASN A 15 5.97 5.24 -3.89
N TYR A 16 7.04 4.45 -3.97
CA TYR A 16 8.20 4.71 -4.85
C TYR A 16 8.94 3.42 -5.22
N GLY A 17 9.90 3.48 -6.14
CA GLY A 17 10.80 2.34 -6.46
C GLY A 17 10.89 1.97 -7.94
N THR A 18 10.00 2.52 -8.78
CA THR A 18 9.89 2.16 -10.20
C THR A 18 10.66 3.07 -11.16
N ASP A 19 11.00 4.29 -10.73
CA ASP A 19 11.71 5.25 -11.58
C ASP A 19 13.19 4.84 -11.77
N THR A 20 13.63 4.73 -13.02
CA THR A 20 15.00 4.34 -13.42
C THR A 20 15.86 5.52 -13.90
N SER A 21 15.29 6.73 -13.98
CA SER A 21 16.06 7.92 -14.30
C SER A 21 17.15 8.17 -13.24
N PRO A 22 18.29 8.81 -13.60
CA PRO A 22 19.31 9.18 -12.62
C PRO A 22 18.75 9.98 -11.45
N GLU A 23 17.84 10.92 -11.72
CA GLU A 23 17.19 11.79 -10.74
C GLU A 23 16.21 10.99 -9.86
N GLY A 24 15.35 10.16 -10.45
CA GLY A 24 14.41 9.31 -9.71
C GLY A 24 15.13 8.33 -8.79
N ARG A 25 16.19 7.68 -9.29
CA ARG A 25 17.06 6.80 -8.49
C ARG A 25 17.75 7.56 -7.36
N MET A 26 18.21 8.79 -7.60
CA MET A 26 18.80 9.65 -6.57
C MET A 26 17.80 9.96 -5.46
N VAL A 27 16.56 10.30 -5.80
CA VAL A 27 15.48 10.54 -4.83
C VAL A 27 15.21 9.28 -4.00
N ILE A 28 15.01 8.13 -4.66
CA ILE A 28 14.75 6.84 -3.97
C ILE A 28 15.89 6.51 -3.00
N LYS A 29 17.15 6.63 -3.45
CA LYS A 29 18.32 6.35 -2.63
C LYS A 29 18.39 7.26 -1.40
N ASN A 30 18.24 8.56 -1.59
CA ASN A 30 18.37 9.52 -0.49
C ASN A 30 17.20 9.43 0.50
N VAL A 31 15.99 9.13 0.05
CA VAL A 31 14.85 8.82 0.92
C VAL A 31 15.17 7.61 1.80
N LEU A 32 15.70 6.52 1.22
CA LEU A 32 16.09 5.33 1.97
C LEU A 32 17.22 5.61 2.98
N LEU A 33 18.26 6.36 2.57
CA LEU A 33 19.36 6.72 3.46
C LEU A 33 18.94 7.65 4.60
N ALA A 34 18.02 8.58 4.35
CA ALA A 34 17.45 9.43 5.38
C ALA A 34 16.65 8.61 6.41
N THR A 35 15.83 7.66 5.95
CA THR A 35 15.14 6.73 6.85
C THR A 35 16.12 5.90 7.67
N GLU A 36 17.19 5.39 7.03
CA GLU A 36 18.23 4.63 7.71
C GLU A 36 18.91 5.44 8.82
N ALA A 37 19.27 6.69 8.53
CA ALA A 37 19.86 7.63 9.50
C ALA A 37 18.95 7.83 10.73
N GLY A 38 17.63 7.81 10.52
CA GLY A 38 16.64 7.93 11.58
C GLY A 38 16.33 9.37 11.95
N LEU A 39 15.36 9.55 12.85
CA LEU A 39 14.86 10.84 13.29
C LEU A 39 15.60 11.32 14.54
N GLY A 40 16.06 12.58 14.54
CA GLY A 40 16.74 13.18 15.70
C GLY A 40 17.98 12.38 16.09
N ASN A 41 17.94 11.74 17.26
CA ASN A 41 19.03 10.90 17.77
C ASN A 41 19.11 9.51 17.10
N GLY A 42 18.59 9.38 15.88
CA GLY A 42 18.56 8.13 15.13
C GLY A 42 17.42 7.21 15.53
N GLU A 43 16.29 7.74 15.98
CA GLU A 43 15.07 6.98 16.26
C GLU A 43 14.41 6.48 14.96
N THR A 44 13.58 5.45 15.05
CA THR A 44 12.82 4.95 13.90
C THR A 44 11.60 5.85 13.64
N PRO A 45 11.53 6.56 12.50
CA PRO A 45 10.39 7.40 12.20
C PRO A 45 9.14 6.54 11.95
N ILE A 46 8.00 6.95 12.53
CA ILE A 46 6.70 6.31 12.30
C ILE A 46 6.05 6.79 11.00
N PHE A 47 6.28 8.06 10.64
CA PHE A 47 5.78 8.67 9.41
C PHE A 47 6.88 9.42 8.64
N PRO A 48 6.77 9.52 7.31
CA PRO A 48 5.76 8.86 6.48
C PRO A 48 5.95 7.33 6.49
N ILE A 49 4.89 6.59 6.16
CA ILE A 49 5.01 5.15 5.84
C ILE A 49 5.65 5.03 4.46
N HIS A 50 6.66 4.20 4.33
CA HIS A 50 7.31 3.96 3.03
C HIS A 50 6.81 2.67 2.41
N ILE A 51 6.45 2.73 1.13
CA ILE A 51 6.02 1.58 0.33
C ILE A 51 6.91 1.51 -0.92
N PHE A 52 7.82 0.55 -0.93
CA PHE A 52 8.69 0.26 -2.05
C PHE A 52 7.96 -0.67 -3.03
N LYS A 53 7.69 -0.18 -4.24
CA LYS A 53 7.09 -0.92 -5.34
C LYS A 53 8.12 -1.87 -5.93
N VAL A 54 7.84 -3.16 -5.87
CA VAL A 54 8.65 -4.24 -6.43
C VAL A 54 8.06 -4.69 -7.76
N LYS A 55 8.90 -4.83 -8.78
CA LYS A 55 8.51 -5.29 -10.11
C LYS A 55 9.67 -6.01 -10.81
N ASP A 56 9.35 -7.13 -11.45
CA ASP A 56 10.25 -7.92 -12.28
C ASP A 56 10.75 -7.11 -13.50
N GLY A 57 12.04 -7.29 -13.81
CA GLY A 57 12.74 -6.54 -14.86
C GLY A 57 13.07 -5.09 -14.50
N LEU A 58 12.93 -4.72 -13.22
CA LEU A 58 13.09 -3.34 -12.75
C LEU A 58 13.91 -3.24 -11.49
N ASN A 59 13.54 -3.96 -10.42
CA ASN A 59 14.25 -3.90 -9.15
C ASN A 59 14.31 -5.24 -8.40
N TYR A 60 13.77 -6.32 -8.96
CA TYR A 60 13.59 -7.57 -8.22
C TYR A 60 14.76 -8.53 -8.37
N ASN A 61 15.35 -8.62 -9.57
CA ASN A 61 16.39 -9.60 -9.88
C ASN A 61 17.78 -8.96 -10.03
N GLU A 62 18.82 -9.77 -9.82
CA GLU A 62 20.19 -9.37 -10.15
C GLU A 62 20.30 -8.95 -11.62
N GLY A 63 20.92 -7.79 -11.87
CA GLY A 63 21.03 -7.19 -13.20
C GLY A 63 19.91 -6.20 -13.54
N ASP A 64 18.80 -6.19 -12.80
CA ASP A 64 17.74 -5.19 -12.98
C ASP A 64 18.26 -3.77 -12.66
N PRO A 65 17.78 -2.72 -13.36
CA PRO A 65 18.31 -1.36 -13.23
C PRO A 65 18.33 -0.83 -11.80
N ASN A 66 17.32 -1.16 -11.00
CA ASN A 66 17.12 -0.70 -9.62
C ASN A 66 17.34 -1.80 -8.58
N TYR A 67 17.99 -2.91 -8.93
CA TYR A 67 18.26 -4.00 -7.98
C TYR A 67 19.13 -3.55 -6.79
N ASP A 68 20.05 -2.63 -7.02
CA ASP A 68 20.86 -1.99 -5.98
C ASP A 68 19.99 -1.24 -4.95
N LEU A 69 18.94 -0.56 -5.42
CA LEU A 69 17.97 0.15 -4.58
C LEU A 69 17.05 -0.81 -3.83
N PHE A 70 16.68 -1.95 -4.41
CA PHE A 70 15.94 -3.00 -3.70
C PHE A 70 16.76 -3.58 -2.54
N LYS A 71 18.04 -3.91 -2.76
CA LYS A 71 18.94 -4.35 -1.69
C LYS A 71 19.09 -3.29 -0.59
N LEU A 72 19.19 -2.02 -0.99
CA LEU A 72 19.19 -0.90 -0.04
C LEU A 72 17.88 -0.87 0.76
N ALA A 73 16.72 -0.97 0.10
CA ALA A 73 15.42 -0.99 0.75
C ALA A 73 15.30 -2.13 1.77
N CYS A 74 15.74 -3.34 1.45
CA CYS A 74 15.79 -4.46 2.39
C CYS A 74 16.66 -4.16 3.62
N ARG A 75 17.85 -3.58 3.41
CA ARG A 75 18.74 -3.18 4.51
C ARG A 75 18.10 -2.14 5.44
N VAL A 76 17.45 -1.13 4.86
CA VAL A 76 16.78 -0.08 5.64
C VAL A 76 15.59 -0.66 6.41
N SER A 77 14.77 -1.50 5.76
CA SER A 77 13.62 -2.18 6.38
C SER A 77 14.02 -3.02 7.58
N ALA A 78 15.13 -3.77 7.48
CA ALA A 78 15.67 -4.55 8.59
C ALA A 78 16.07 -3.71 9.82
N LYS A 79 16.40 -2.42 9.64
CA LYS A 79 16.80 -1.50 10.73
C LYS A 79 15.66 -0.62 11.23
N ARG A 80 14.70 -0.29 10.36
CA ARG A 80 13.73 0.79 10.57
C ARG A 80 12.28 0.38 10.34
N LEU A 81 12.00 -0.91 10.13
CA LEU A 81 10.68 -1.47 9.77
C LEU A 81 10.11 -1.01 8.41
N PHE A 82 10.69 0.04 7.82
CA PHE A 82 10.31 0.60 6.53
C PHE A 82 11.50 0.62 5.57
N PRO A 83 11.26 0.47 4.25
CA PRO A 83 9.96 0.38 3.60
C PRO A 83 9.26 -0.98 3.76
N ASN A 84 7.93 -0.94 3.63
CA ASN A 84 7.11 -2.10 3.25
C ASN A 84 7.24 -2.35 1.75
N PHE A 85 6.96 -3.57 1.31
CA PHE A 85 7.10 -3.96 -0.10
C PHE A 85 5.74 -4.23 -0.75
N SER A 86 5.56 -3.70 -1.96
CA SER A 86 4.39 -3.98 -2.79
C SER A 86 4.81 -4.57 -4.12
N PHE A 87 4.45 -5.83 -4.38
CA PHE A 87 4.60 -6.48 -5.68
C PHE A 87 3.51 -5.99 -6.64
N ILE A 88 3.85 -4.97 -7.44
CA ILE A 88 2.86 -4.27 -8.27
C ILE A 88 2.49 -5.05 -9.54
N ASP A 89 3.29 -6.04 -9.90
CA ASP A 89 3.15 -6.91 -11.07
C ASP A 89 2.51 -8.27 -10.75
N ALA A 90 1.98 -8.46 -9.53
CA ALA A 90 1.17 -9.62 -9.21
C ALA A 90 0.03 -9.79 -10.25
N PRO A 91 -0.33 -11.03 -10.65
CA PRO A 91 -1.28 -11.26 -11.76
C PRO A 91 -2.60 -10.49 -11.64
N TYR A 92 -3.11 -10.34 -10.41
CA TYR A 92 -4.34 -9.60 -10.13
C TYR A 92 -4.26 -8.10 -10.49
N ASN A 93 -3.06 -7.52 -10.51
CA ASN A 93 -2.83 -6.12 -10.82
C ASN A 93 -2.58 -5.86 -12.31
N LEU A 94 -2.11 -6.85 -13.06
CA LEU A 94 -1.67 -6.68 -14.45
C LEU A 94 -2.78 -6.18 -15.39
N GLN A 95 -4.04 -6.54 -15.09
CA GLN A 95 -5.19 -6.09 -15.88
C GLN A 95 -5.35 -4.56 -15.92
N TYR A 96 -4.82 -3.84 -14.92
CA TYR A 96 -4.93 -2.38 -14.85
C TYR A 96 -3.70 -1.65 -15.39
N TYR A 97 -2.56 -2.34 -15.47
CA TYR A 97 -1.27 -1.73 -15.76
C TYR A 97 -1.16 -1.32 -17.24
N LYS A 98 -0.81 -0.06 -17.49
CA LYS A 98 -0.51 0.49 -18.80
C LYS A 98 0.96 0.89 -18.84
N PRO A 99 1.79 0.27 -19.71
CA PRO A 99 3.21 0.59 -19.80
C PRO A 99 3.46 2.09 -19.99
N GLY A 100 4.33 2.66 -19.16
CA GLY A 100 4.70 4.08 -19.22
C GLY A 100 3.71 5.04 -18.54
N ASP A 101 2.58 4.56 -18.01
CA ASP A 101 1.62 5.39 -17.28
C ASP A 101 1.68 5.11 -15.77
N TYR A 102 2.37 6.00 -15.05
CA TYR A 102 2.51 5.91 -13.59
C TYR A 102 1.17 5.92 -12.85
N ASN A 103 0.11 6.47 -13.44
CA ASN A 103 -1.21 6.49 -12.83
C ASN A 103 -1.82 5.09 -12.72
N THR A 104 -1.30 4.13 -13.49
CA THR A 104 -1.76 2.73 -13.48
C THR A 104 -0.87 1.81 -12.65
N GLU A 105 0.25 2.32 -12.13
CA GLU A 105 1.06 1.59 -11.18
C GLU A 105 0.38 1.54 -9.81
N ILE A 106 0.17 0.32 -9.30
CA ILE A 106 -0.45 0.12 -8.00
C ILE A 106 0.25 0.94 -6.91
N ALA A 107 -0.56 1.64 -6.13
CA ALA A 107 -0.17 2.39 -4.95
C ALA A 107 -1.21 2.16 -3.85
N TYR A 108 -0.78 2.31 -2.59
CA TYR A 108 -1.64 2.11 -1.44
C TYR A 108 -1.81 3.41 -0.69
N MET A 109 -3.07 3.74 -0.44
CA MET A 109 -3.45 4.87 0.39
C MET A 109 -3.41 4.49 1.87
N GLY A 110 -2.82 5.37 2.67
CA GLY A 110 -2.67 5.14 4.10
C GLY A 110 -1.92 3.85 4.37
N CYS A 111 -2.50 2.96 5.19
CA CYS A 111 -1.87 1.70 5.57
C CYS A 111 -1.75 0.70 4.41
N ARG A 112 -2.85 0.49 3.66
CA ARG A 112 -3.01 -0.67 2.76
C ARG A 112 -4.18 -0.58 1.77
N THR A 113 -4.83 0.57 1.64
CA THR A 113 -6.04 0.66 0.80
C THR A 113 -5.67 0.80 -0.67
N ARG A 114 -6.04 -0.19 -1.48
CA ARG A 114 -5.82 -0.22 -2.94
C ARG A 114 -7.07 0.25 -3.68
N VAL A 115 -6.94 1.22 -4.59
CA VAL A 115 -8.09 1.89 -5.27
C VAL A 115 -7.98 1.94 -6.79
N ILE A 116 -7.32 0.96 -7.43
CA ILE A 116 -7.12 0.97 -8.89
C ILE A 116 -8.39 0.61 -9.69
N GLY A 117 -9.19 -0.35 -9.24
CA GLY A 117 -10.35 -0.83 -10.01
C GLY A 117 -11.47 0.21 -10.08
N ASN A 118 -12.14 0.33 -11.22
CA ASN A 118 -13.23 1.28 -11.42
C ASN A 118 -14.36 0.69 -12.27
N VAL A 119 -15.38 0.17 -11.59
CA VAL A 119 -16.54 -0.44 -12.24
C VAL A 119 -17.45 0.57 -12.95
N TYR A 120 -17.39 1.84 -12.57
CA TYR A 120 -18.20 2.91 -13.18
C TYR A 120 -17.55 3.47 -14.45
N ASP A 121 -16.23 3.70 -14.40
CA ASP A 121 -15.48 4.26 -15.53
C ASP A 121 -14.12 3.54 -15.69
N PRO A 122 -14.05 2.50 -16.55
CA PRO A 122 -12.83 1.76 -16.82
C PRO A 122 -11.69 2.61 -17.41
N THR A 123 -12.01 3.75 -18.03
CA THR A 123 -10.97 4.66 -18.54
C THR A 123 -10.21 5.35 -17.41
N ARG A 124 -10.80 5.40 -16.21
CA ARG A 124 -10.25 5.97 -14.98
C ARG A 124 -9.86 4.91 -13.96
N GLU A 125 -9.38 3.77 -14.43
CA GLU A 125 -8.64 2.80 -13.62
C GLU A 125 -7.22 3.29 -13.34
N ILE A 126 -7.16 4.34 -12.52
CA ILE A 126 -5.94 5.03 -12.09
C ILE A 126 -5.88 5.05 -10.56
N VAL A 127 -4.68 5.18 -9.98
CA VAL A 127 -4.51 5.32 -8.53
C VAL A 127 -4.52 6.78 -8.07
N THR A 128 -4.17 7.72 -8.97
CA THR A 128 -4.03 9.14 -8.64
C THR A 128 -5.38 9.84 -8.61
N GLY A 129 -5.53 10.76 -7.65
CA GLY A 129 -6.77 11.55 -7.50
C GLY A 129 -8.00 10.76 -7.08
N ARG A 130 -7.87 9.47 -6.77
CA ARG A 130 -8.94 8.62 -6.24
C ARG A 130 -8.79 8.40 -4.74
N GLY A 131 -9.89 8.08 -4.09
CA GLY A 131 -9.99 7.91 -2.64
C GLY A 131 -10.92 6.78 -2.25
N ASN A 132 -10.93 6.45 -0.95
CA ASN A 132 -11.90 5.56 -0.32
C ASN A 132 -12.79 6.42 0.58
N LEU A 133 -14.10 6.27 0.44
CA LEU A 133 -15.09 7.09 1.16
C LEU A 133 -15.28 6.63 2.60
N SER A 134 -15.45 5.32 2.79
CA SER A 134 -15.70 4.72 4.09
C SER A 134 -15.29 3.26 4.08
N PHE A 135 -15.21 2.68 5.27
CA PHE A 135 -15.02 1.26 5.51
C PHE A 135 -15.89 0.82 6.68
N THR A 136 -16.43 -0.39 6.58
CA THR A 136 -17.15 -1.05 7.68
C THR A 136 -16.55 -2.44 7.88
N SER A 137 -16.22 -2.78 9.12
CA SER A 137 -15.58 -4.07 9.45
C SER A 137 -16.60 -5.05 10.03
N ILE A 138 -16.71 -6.24 9.43
CA ILE A 138 -17.54 -7.33 9.94
C ILE A 138 -16.73 -8.16 10.95
N ASN A 139 -17.29 -8.40 12.14
CA ASN A 139 -16.67 -9.23 13.17
C ASN A 139 -16.86 -10.72 12.86
N LEU A 140 -16.02 -11.28 11.99
CA LEU A 140 -16.05 -12.71 11.63
C LEU A 140 -15.90 -13.66 12.84
N PRO A 141 -15.03 -13.41 13.83
CA PRO A 141 -14.96 -14.24 15.03
C PRO A 141 -16.29 -14.36 15.78
N ARG A 142 -17.06 -13.26 15.88
CA ARG A 142 -18.39 -13.29 16.50
C ARG A 142 -19.36 -14.20 15.73
N LEU A 143 -19.32 -14.16 14.40
CA LEU A 143 -20.12 -15.06 13.57
C LEU A 143 -19.72 -16.52 13.79
N GLY A 144 -18.42 -16.80 13.86
CA GLY A 144 -17.91 -18.15 14.15
C GLY A 144 -18.38 -18.70 15.50
N ILE A 145 -18.35 -17.89 16.55
CA ILE A 145 -18.86 -18.26 17.89
C ILE A 145 -20.36 -18.57 17.85
N LEU A 146 -21.16 -17.74 17.16
CA LEU A 146 -22.61 -17.93 17.05
C LEU A 146 -23.00 -19.12 16.17
N ALA A 147 -22.16 -19.44 15.19
CA ALA A 147 -22.34 -20.57 14.30
C ALA A 147 -22.11 -21.90 15.02
N GLY A 148 -21.19 -21.96 16.00
CA GLY A 148 -20.99 -23.16 16.81
C GLY A 148 -20.51 -24.38 16.01
N GLY A 149 -19.76 -24.15 14.92
CA GLY A 149 -19.31 -25.20 14.00
C GLY A 149 -20.24 -25.46 12.81
N ASP A 150 -21.43 -24.86 12.79
CA ASP A 150 -22.33 -24.92 11.65
C ASP A 150 -21.88 -23.95 10.54
N ILE A 151 -21.31 -24.50 9.47
CA ILE A 151 -20.79 -23.72 8.36
C ILE A 151 -21.91 -23.04 7.55
N VAL A 152 -23.07 -23.67 7.43
CA VAL A 152 -24.21 -23.13 6.67
C VAL A 152 -24.71 -21.88 7.38
N LYS A 153 -24.97 -22.00 8.69
CA LYS A 153 -25.38 -20.88 9.54
C LYS A 153 -24.35 -19.74 9.55
N PHE A 154 -23.06 -20.04 9.54
CA PHE A 154 -22.01 -19.02 9.44
C PHE A 154 -22.16 -18.16 8.19
N PHE A 155 -22.32 -18.81 7.02
CA PHE A 155 -22.43 -18.10 5.75
C PHE A 155 -23.75 -17.36 5.60
N GLU A 156 -24.87 -17.89 6.11
CA GLU A 156 -26.14 -17.18 6.17
C GLU A 156 -26.04 -15.88 7.00
N MET A 157 -25.43 -15.94 8.19
CA MET A 157 -25.21 -14.75 9.01
C MET A 157 -24.22 -13.78 8.37
N LEU A 158 -23.21 -14.28 7.66
CA LEU A 158 -22.26 -13.44 6.96
C LEU A 158 -22.95 -12.68 5.82
N GLU A 159 -23.77 -13.35 5.04
CA GLU A 159 -24.58 -12.74 3.97
C GLU A 159 -25.50 -11.65 4.52
N ASP A 160 -26.23 -11.93 5.60
CA ASP A 160 -27.07 -10.95 6.28
C ASP A 160 -26.28 -9.70 6.74
N ARG A 161 -25.08 -9.90 7.31
CA ARG A 161 -24.21 -8.77 7.72
C ARG A 161 -23.62 -8.03 6.52
N MET A 162 -23.30 -8.71 5.42
CA MET A 162 -22.81 -8.07 4.21
C MET A 162 -23.89 -7.19 3.58
N ASN A 163 -25.13 -7.69 3.48
CA ASN A 163 -26.26 -6.91 2.96
C ASN A 163 -26.52 -5.66 3.81
N LEU A 164 -26.52 -5.80 5.14
CA LEU A 164 -26.65 -4.65 6.04
C LEU A 164 -25.54 -3.60 5.85
N VAL A 165 -24.30 -4.05 5.62
CA VAL A 165 -23.17 -3.13 5.37
C VAL A 165 -23.32 -2.44 4.02
N VAL A 166 -23.80 -3.14 2.99
CA VAL A 166 -24.10 -2.54 1.67
C VAL A 166 -25.18 -1.48 1.80
N ASP A 167 -26.28 -1.74 2.52
CA ASP A 167 -27.37 -0.78 2.71
C ASP A 167 -26.93 0.47 3.50
N GLN A 168 -25.90 0.34 4.34
CA GLN A 168 -25.35 1.42 5.16
C GLN A 168 -24.37 2.33 4.40
N LEU A 169 -23.72 1.83 3.33
CA LEU A 169 -22.67 2.51 2.58
C LEU A 169 -23.23 3.30 1.39
#